data_AF-A0A954IL00-F1
#
_entry.id   AF-A0A954IL00-F1
#
_cell.length_a   1.000
_cell.length_b   1.000
_cell.length_c   1.000
_cell.angle_alpha   90.00
_cell.angle_beta   90.00
_cell.angle_gamma   90.00
#
_symmetry.space_group_name_H-M   'P 1'
#
loop_
_entity.id
_entity.type
_entity.pdbx_description
1 polymer ?
#
loop_
_entity_poly.entity_id
_entity_poly.type
_entity_poly.pdbx_seq_one_letter_code
_entity_poly.pdbx_strand_id
1 'polypeptide(L)'
;ILIQTGNLQWYVASVSMDGFVQPLLVSEPGDLATYQGQEFDEQVSFLRHRFCSILQRGCDRVWGRMQKPCQVIFIADGEFPQALPELSRRVATNVVDWVAKPPVISLIISDRTDDNLWGHAQILAGTISDDHQHLLAMHLPQIRDEQSHAERWERVIRPGG
;
A
#
# COMPACT_ATOMS: atom_id res chain seq x y z
N ILE A 1 0.75 -2.74 -2.29
CA ILE A 1 0.64 -2.39 -0.85
C ILE A 1 -0.73 -1.77 -0.65
N LEU A 2 -1.60 -2.40 0.13
CA LEU A 2 -2.93 -1.87 0.45
C LEU A 2 -2.92 -1.29 1.85
N ILE A 3 -3.49 -0.11 2.00
CA ILE A 3 -3.63 0.62 3.24
C ILE A 3 -5.12 0.70 3.54
N GLN A 4 -5.53 0.07 4.63
CA GLN A 4 -6.89 0.19 5.16
C GLN A 4 -6.92 1.34 6.17
N THR A 5 -7.30 2.53 5.72
CA THR A 5 -7.28 3.75 6.55
C THR A 5 -8.30 3.69 7.68
N GLY A 6 -9.41 2.97 7.51
CA GLY A 6 -10.40 2.76 8.57
C GLY A 6 -9.86 1.98 9.79
N ASN A 7 -9.05 0.95 9.55
CA ASN A 7 -8.45 0.11 10.60
C ASN A 7 -6.99 0.46 10.90
N LEU A 8 -6.43 1.45 10.19
CA LEU A 8 -5.03 1.85 10.29
C LEU A 8 -4.07 0.66 10.11
N GLN A 9 -4.43 -0.24 9.19
CA GLN A 9 -3.76 -1.50 8.92
C GLN A 9 -3.22 -1.51 7.49
N TRP A 10 -2.19 -2.31 7.21
CA TRP A 10 -1.68 -2.46 5.85
C TRP A 10 -1.40 -3.92 5.49
N TYR A 11 -1.41 -4.16 4.18
CA TYR A 11 -1.18 -5.44 3.54
C TYR A 11 -0.18 -5.29 2.41
N VAL A 12 0.73 -6.26 2.27
CA VAL A 12 1.64 -6.35 1.13
C VAL A 12 1.37 -7.66 0.42
N ALA A 13 0.92 -7.56 -0.82
CA ALA A 13 0.81 -8.67 -1.76
C ALA A 13 1.69 -8.38 -2.97
N SER A 14 2.16 -9.44 -3.65
CA SER A 14 2.76 -9.35 -4.99
C SER A 14 1.79 -9.90 -6.03
N VAL A 15 1.87 -9.34 -7.23
CA VAL A 15 1.24 -9.89 -8.43
C VAL A 15 2.37 -10.08 -9.44
N SER A 16 2.57 -11.29 -9.92
CA SER A 16 3.52 -11.54 -11.02
C SER A 16 2.89 -11.21 -12.37
N MET A 17 3.72 -11.02 -13.39
CA MET A 17 3.27 -10.63 -14.74
C MET A 17 2.38 -11.68 -15.43
N ASP A 18 2.34 -12.91 -14.92
CA ASP A 18 1.43 -14.00 -15.33
C ASP A 18 0.12 -14.02 -14.53
N GLY A 19 -0.09 -13.06 -13.63
CA GLY A 19 -1.33 -12.89 -12.86
C GLY A 19 -1.39 -13.68 -11.55
N PHE A 20 -0.30 -14.31 -11.10
CA PHE A 20 -0.32 -15.00 -9.82
C PHE A 20 -0.25 -14.00 -8.64
N VAL A 21 -1.32 -13.98 -7.84
CA VAL A 21 -1.42 -13.16 -6.62
C VAL A 21 -0.85 -13.93 -5.43
N GLN A 22 0.02 -13.27 -4.67
CA GLN A 22 0.62 -13.84 -3.48
C GLN A 22 0.56 -12.88 -2.30
N PRO A 23 -0.19 -13.23 -1.24
CA PRO A 23 -0.10 -12.58 0.07
C PRO A 23 1.33 -12.67 0.63
N LEU A 24 1.86 -11.55 1.13
CA LEU A 24 3.20 -11.50 1.74
C LEU A 24 3.10 -11.19 3.22
N LEU A 25 2.64 -9.98 3.55
CA LEU A 25 2.75 -9.40 4.88
C LEU A 25 1.46 -8.71 5.27
N VAL A 26 1.10 -8.79 6.54
CA VAL A 26 0.01 -8.00 7.12
C VAL A 26 0.46 -7.40 8.44
N SER A 27 0.03 -6.17 8.73
CA SER A 27 0.24 -5.57 10.04
C SER A 27 -0.86 -5.94 11.03
N GLU A 28 -0.61 -5.68 12.31
CA GLU A 28 -1.72 -5.60 13.27
C GLU A 28 -2.64 -4.40 12.96
N PRO A 29 -3.93 -4.45 13.33
CA PRO A 29 -4.80 -3.28 13.32
C PRO A 29 -4.21 -2.15 14.19
N GLY A 30 -4.39 -0.90 13.78
CA GLY A 30 -3.82 0.23 14.49
C GLY A 30 -2.32 0.44 14.24
N ASP A 31 -1.71 -0.30 13.30
CA ASP A 31 -0.28 -0.16 13.00
C ASP A 31 0.12 1.24 12.49
N LEU A 32 -0.82 2.02 11.99
CA LEU A 32 -0.60 3.41 11.60
C LEU A 32 -1.05 4.43 12.66
N ALA A 33 -1.62 4.01 13.80
CA ALA A 33 -2.25 4.93 14.76
C ALA A 33 -1.34 6.03 15.35
N THR A 34 -0.01 5.84 15.33
CA THR A 34 0.93 6.82 15.90
C THR A 34 0.92 8.18 15.21
N TYR A 35 0.46 8.29 13.94
CA TYR A 35 0.32 9.62 13.33
C TYR A 35 -0.80 10.44 13.96
N GLN A 36 -1.82 9.80 14.53
CA GLN A 36 -2.99 10.50 15.03
C GLN A 36 -2.61 11.37 16.23
N GLY A 37 -3.07 12.63 16.22
CA GLY A 37 -2.76 13.61 17.26
C GLY A 37 -1.37 14.25 17.18
N GLN A 38 -0.55 13.88 16.19
CA GLN A 38 0.72 14.56 15.90
C GLN A 38 0.50 15.80 15.03
N GLU A 39 1.46 16.72 15.05
CA GLU A 39 1.47 17.85 14.12
C GLU A 39 1.69 17.40 12.67
N PHE A 40 1.26 18.19 11.69
CA PHE A 40 1.24 17.77 10.28
C PHE A 40 2.59 17.24 9.78
N ASP A 41 3.70 17.93 10.07
CA ASP A 41 5.04 17.49 9.63
C ASP A 41 5.48 16.18 10.30
N GLU A 42 5.05 15.95 11.55
CA GLU A 42 5.30 14.71 12.28
C GLU A 42 4.46 13.55 11.72
N GLN A 43 3.20 13.82 11.34
CA GLN A 43 2.36 12.86 10.62
C GLN A 43 3.02 12.42 9.31
N VAL A 44 3.46 13.39 8.50
CA VAL A 44 4.14 13.15 7.23
C VAL A 44 5.42 12.34 7.46
N SER A 45 6.23 12.73 8.45
CA SER A 45 7.49 12.07 8.75
C SER A 45 7.28 10.61 9.19
N PHE A 46 6.34 10.37 10.11
CA PHE A 46 5.98 9.04 10.59
C PHE A 46 5.48 8.15 9.45
N LEU A 47 4.48 8.60 8.68
CA LEU A 47 3.90 7.81 7.61
C LEU A 47 4.91 7.50 6.51
N ARG A 48 5.73 8.48 6.12
CA ARG A 48 6.83 8.27 5.17
C ARG A 48 7.79 7.19 5.68
N HIS A 49 8.27 7.31 6.92
CA HIS A 49 9.19 6.32 7.49
C HIS A 49 8.57 4.93 7.53
N ARG A 50 7.30 4.85 7.95
CA ARG A 50 6.56 3.59 8.01
C ARG A 50 6.40 2.97 6.63
N PHE A 51 6.01 3.74 5.62
CA PHE A 51 5.80 3.24 4.26
C PHE A 51 7.10 2.79 3.60
N CYS A 52 8.21 3.47 3.83
CA CYS A 52 9.53 2.99 3.42
C CYS A 52 9.87 1.64 4.06
N SER A 53 9.59 1.46 5.36
CA SER A 53 9.81 0.19 6.04
C SER A 53 8.92 -0.94 5.49
N ILE A 54 7.65 -0.65 5.23
CA ILE A 54 6.70 -1.61 4.62
C ILE A 54 7.20 -2.04 3.24
N LEU A 55 7.59 -1.07 2.41
CA LEU A 55 8.13 -1.30 1.09
C LEU A 55 9.36 -2.21 1.14
N GLN A 56 10.33 -1.88 1.99
CA GLN A 56 11.55 -2.67 2.15
C GLN A 56 11.22 -4.13 2.52
N ARG A 57 10.36 -4.34 3.53
CA ARG A 57 9.95 -5.69 3.93
C ARG A 57 9.25 -6.45 2.80
N GLY A 58 8.40 -5.77 2.03
CA GLY A 58 7.77 -6.34 0.84
C GLY A 58 8.78 -6.80 -0.20
N CYS A 59 9.75 -5.93 -0.52
CA CYS A 59 10.86 -6.24 -1.42
C CYS A 59 11.69 -7.42 -0.92
N ASP A 60 12.00 -7.50 0.38
CA ASP A 60 12.74 -8.62 0.96
C ASP A 60 12.01 -9.96 0.77
N ARG A 61 10.68 -9.99 0.86
CA ARG A 61 9.86 -11.20 0.67
C ARG A 61 9.79 -11.63 -0.78
N VAL A 62 9.74 -10.69 -1.72
CA VAL A 62 9.84 -10.97 -3.16
C VAL A 62 11.25 -11.47 -3.50
N TRP A 63 12.29 -10.82 -2.97
CA TRP A 63 13.68 -11.19 -3.22
C TRP A 63 14.02 -12.58 -2.67
N GLY A 64 13.51 -12.94 -1.48
CA GLY A 64 13.66 -14.28 -0.90
C GLY A 64 13.12 -15.41 -1.79
N ARG A 65 12.34 -15.07 -2.82
CA ARG A 65 11.80 -15.99 -3.83
C ARG A 65 12.50 -15.85 -5.19
N MET A 66 13.66 -15.21 -5.24
CA MET A 66 14.43 -14.95 -6.46
C MET A 66 13.69 -14.08 -7.50
N GLN A 67 12.72 -13.30 -7.05
CA GLN A 67 11.97 -12.36 -7.89
C GLN A 67 12.43 -10.92 -7.63
N LYS A 68 12.14 -10.02 -8.57
CA LYS A 68 12.38 -8.57 -8.42
C LYS A 68 11.10 -7.80 -8.76
N PRO A 69 10.68 -6.85 -7.91
CA PRO A 69 9.53 -6.01 -8.24
C PRO A 69 9.87 -5.12 -9.45
N CYS A 70 8.97 -5.07 -10.43
CA CYS A 70 9.06 -4.16 -11.58
C CYS A 70 8.27 -2.85 -11.39
N GLN A 71 7.31 -2.84 -10.47
CA GLN A 71 6.48 -1.70 -10.08
C GLN A 71 6.02 -1.89 -8.64
N VAL A 72 5.91 -0.80 -7.90
CA VAL A 72 5.32 -0.76 -6.56
C VAL A 72 4.10 0.15 -6.61
N ILE A 73 3.02 -0.31 -5.98
CA ILE A 73 1.72 0.38 -5.99
C ILE A 73 1.24 0.49 -4.54
N PHE A 74 1.09 1.72 -4.05
CA PHE A 74 0.41 2.04 -2.80
C PHE A 74 -1.04 2.39 -3.09
N ILE A 75 -1.96 1.70 -2.41
CA ILE A 75 -3.40 1.85 -2.58
C ILE A 75 -3.99 2.10 -1.20
N ALA A 76 -4.49 3.31 -0.95
CA ALA A 76 -5.30 3.58 0.23
C ALA A 76 -6.79 3.48 -0.11
N ASP A 77 -7.59 2.91 0.80
CA ASP A 77 -9.05 2.76 0.64
C ASP A 77 -9.86 4.00 1.08
N GLY A 78 -9.18 5.14 1.20
CA GLY A 78 -9.74 6.42 1.59
C GLY A 78 -8.66 7.39 2.05
N GLU A 79 -9.10 8.55 2.56
CA GLU A 79 -8.22 9.50 3.24
C GLU A 79 -7.82 8.96 4.63
N PHE A 80 -6.68 9.43 5.16
CA PHE A 80 -6.29 9.13 6.53
C PHE A 80 -7.24 9.82 7.52
N PRO A 81 -7.90 9.08 8.43
CA PRO A 81 -8.83 9.68 9.38
C PRO A 81 -8.11 10.63 10.33
N GLN A 82 -8.79 11.68 10.78
CA GLN A 82 -8.24 12.69 11.70
C GLN A 82 -6.99 13.41 11.16
N ALA A 83 -6.81 13.44 9.84
CA ALA A 83 -5.79 14.22 9.16
C ALA A 83 -6.43 15.18 8.16
N LEU A 84 -5.67 16.21 7.77
CA LEU A 84 -6.03 17.05 6.64
C LEU A 84 -5.89 16.24 5.33
N PRO A 85 -6.78 16.42 4.33
CA PRO A 85 -6.66 15.74 3.04
C PRO A 85 -5.31 15.94 2.33
N GLU A 86 -4.59 17.02 2.62
CA GLU A 86 -3.24 17.23 2.09
C GLU A 86 -2.24 16.14 2.53
N LEU A 87 -2.45 15.51 3.69
CA LEU A 87 -1.53 14.51 4.24
C LEU A 87 -1.30 13.38 3.24
N SER A 88 -2.37 12.82 2.68
CA SER A 88 -2.29 11.71 1.73
C SER A 88 -1.45 12.07 0.51
N ARG A 89 -1.67 13.27 -0.05
CA ARG A 89 -0.90 13.76 -1.19
C ARG A 89 0.56 14.00 -0.82
N ARG A 90 0.83 14.62 0.32
CA ARG A 90 2.20 14.90 0.79
C ARG A 90 3.00 13.62 1.00
N VAL A 91 2.39 12.61 1.63
CA VAL A 91 3.03 11.31 1.87
C VAL A 91 3.22 10.56 0.56
N ALA A 92 2.24 10.58 -0.34
CA ALA A 92 2.34 9.98 -1.67
C ALA A 92 3.53 10.54 -2.46
N THR A 93 3.66 11.86 -2.55
CA THR A 93 4.80 12.52 -3.21
C THR A 93 6.12 12.11 -2.58
N ASN A 94 6.23 12.15 -1.25
CA ASN A 94 7.46 11.77 -0.55
C ASN A 94 7.88 10.33 -0.84
N VAL A 95 6.95 9.37 -0.86
CA VAL A 95 7.29 7.97 -1.11
C VAL A 95 7.70 7.75 -2.57
N VAL A 96 7.06 8.43 -3.52
CA VAL A 96 7.42 8.35 -4.94
C VAL A 96 8.79 8.97 -5.20
N ASP A 97 9.05 10.15 -4.66
CA ASP A 97 10.30 10.88 -4.90
C ASP A 97 11.52 10.18 -4.29
N TRP A 98 11.34 9.49 -3.16
CA TRP A 98 12.43 8.82 -2.46
C TRP A 98 12.81 7.46 -3.04
N VAL A 99 11.94 6.84 -3.85
CA VAL A 99 12.16 5.49 -4.39
C VAL A 99 12.40 5.58 -5.89
N ALA A 100 13.67 5.58 -6.29
CA ALA A 100 14.03 5.69 -7.69
C ALA A 100 13.77 4.40 -8.50
N LYS A 101 13.93 3.21 -7.88
CA LYS A 101 13.74 1.90 -8.54
C LYS A 101 13.32 0.80 -7.54
N PRO A 102 12.28 -0.01 -7.84
CA PRO A 102 11.37 0.11 -9.00
C PRO A 102 10.48 1.35 -8.90
N PRO A 103 9.84 1.79 -10.02
CA PRO A 103 8.88 2.89 -10.00
C PRO A 103 7.79 2.68 -8.97
N VAL A 104 7.38 3.76 -8.32
CA VAL A 104 6.31 3.78 -7.33
C VAL A 104 5.16 4.64 -7.83
N ILE A 105 3.94 4.17 -7.61
CA ILE A 105 2.71 4.94 -7.74
C ILE A 105 1.93 4.87 -6.42
N SER A 106 1.26 5.96 -6.07
CA SER A 106 0.36 6.04 -4.92
C SER A 106 -0.99 6.57 -5.35
N LEU A 107 -2.06 5.92 -4.88
CA LEU A 107 -3.44 6.25 -5.23
C LEU A 107 -4.39 6.02 -4.05
N ILE A 108 -5.53 6.70 -4.10
CA ILE A 108 -6.69 6.46 -3.22
C ILE A 108 -7.83 5.87 -4.05
N ILE A 109 -8.55 4.91 -3.48
CA ILE A 109 -9.82 4.39 -4.03
C ILE A 109 -10.92 4.73 -3.03
N SER A 110 -11.79 5.67 -3.40
CA SER A 110 -12.82 6.23 -2.51
C SER A 110 -14.08 5.37 -2.41
N ASP A 111 -14.33 4.51 -3.39
CA ASP A 111 -15.50 3.64 -3.46
C ASP A 111 -15.08 2.17 -3.54
N ARG A 112 -15.58 1.38 -2.59
CA ARG A 112 -15.25 -0.04 -2.42
C ARG A 112 -16.29 -0.96 -3.02
N THR A 113 -17.40 -0.42 -3.53
CA THR A 113 -18.63 -1.14 -3.86
C THR A 113 -18.79 -1.46 -5.34
N ASP A 114 -17.94 -0.90 -6.21
CA ASP A 114 -17.94 -1.15 -7.65
C ASP A 114 -16.84 -2.16 -8.02
N ASP A 115 -17.15 -3.06 -8.96
CA ASP A 115 -16.20 -4.01 -9.56
C ASP A 115 -15.12 -3.27 -10.37
N ASN A 116 -15.38 -2.04 -10.83
CA ASN A 116 -14.41 -1.19 -11.50
C ASN A 116 -13.61 -0.29 -10.52
N LEU A 117 -12.91 -0.91 -9.57
CA LEU A 117 -12.13 -0.21 -8.54
C LEU A 117 -11.07 0.73 -9.12
N TRP A 118 -10.47 0.38 -10.27
CA TRP A 118 -9.52 1.26 -10.94
C TRP A 118 -10.18 2.51 -11.53
N GLY A 119 -11.42 2.42 -12.03
CA GLY A 119 -12.18 3.56 -12.51
C GLY A 119 -12.43 4.63 -11.43
N HIS A 120 -12.42 4.23 -10.16
CA HIS A 120 -12.56 5.11 -9.00
C HIS A 120 -11.23 5.48 -8.34
N ALA A 121 -10.10 5.10 -8.94
CA ALA A 121 -8.78 5.38 -8.40
C ALA A 121 -8.36 6.83 -8.73
N GLN A 122 -8.02 7.59 -7.69
CA GLN A 122 -7.35 8.87 -7.82
C GLN A 122 -5.85 8.68 -7.63
N ILE A 123 -5.06 8.89 -8.69
CA ILE A 123 -3.60 8.91 -8.60
C ILE A 123 -3.18 10.16 -7.83
N LEU A 124 -2.42 9.97 -6.74
CA LEU A 124 -1.88 11.05 -5.93
C LEU A 124 -0.46 11.44 -6.37
N ALA A 125 0.36 10.45 -6.73
CA ALA A 125 1.72 10.65 -7.21
C ALA A 125 2.24 9.42 -7.99
N GLY A 126 3.23 9.65 -8.85
CA GLY A 126 3.91 8.60 -9.62
C GLY A 126 3.21 8.26 -10.93
N THR A 127 3.75 7.26 -11.63
CA THR A 127 3.24 6.79 -12.92
C THR A 127 3.19 5.27 -12.96
N ILE A 128 2.31 4.75 -13.81
CA ILE A 128 2.11 3.33 -14.07
C ILE A 128 1.93 3.14 -15.59
N SER A 129 2.43 2.04 -16.14
CA SER A 129 2.16 1.68 -17.53
C SER A 129 0.78 1.04 -17.66
N ASP A 130 0.20 1.11 -18.86
CA ASP A 130 -1.10 0.50 -19.17
C ASP A 130 -1.11 -1.01 -18.85
N ASP A 131 -0.02 -1.73 -19.13
CA ASP A 131 0.12 -3.15 -18.83
C ASP A 131 0.03 -3.44 -17.32
N HIS A 132 0.75 -2.67 -16.50
CA HIS A 132 0.73 -2.84 -15.04
C HIS A 132 -0.61 -2.40 -14.45
N GLN A 133 -1.24 -1.37 -15.02
CA GLN A 133 -2.57 -0.92 -14.64
C GLN A 133 -3.62 -2.00 -14.94
N HIS A 134 -3.57 -2.60 -16.13
CA HIS A 134 -4.49 -3.68 -16.51
C HIS A 134 -4.33 -4.90 -15.59
N LEU A 135 -3.09 -5.30 -15.34
CA LEU A 135 -2.78 -6.41 -14.42
C LEU A 135 -3.30 -6.13 -13.01
N LEU A 136 -3.09 -4.91 -12.48
CA LEU A 136 -3.61 -4.54 -11.17
C LEU A 136 -5.14 -4.57 -11.16
N ALA A 137 -5.80 -3.97 -12.16
CA ALA A 137 -7.26 -3.92 -12.22
C ALA A 137 -7.88 -5.32 -12.23
N MET A 138 -7.27 -6.27 -12.94
CA MET A 138 -7.72 -7.65 -13.02
C MET A 138 -7.57 -8.41 -11.70
N HIS A 139 -6.51 -8.15 -10.93
CA HIS A 139 -6.15 -8.95 -9.75
C HIS A 139 -6.41 -8.26 -8.41
N LEU A 140 -6.78 -6.97 -8.40
CA LEU A 140 -7.12 -6.26 -7.18
C LEU A 140 -8.29 -6.90 -6.40
N PRO A 141 -9.37 -7.40 -7.03
CA PRO A 141 -10.42 -8.14 -6.33
C PRO A 141 -9.87 -9.37 -5.60
N GLN A 142 -9.05 -10.18 -6.28
CA GLN A 142 -8.41 -11.34 -5.68
C GLN A 142 -7.54 -10.96 -4.48
N ILE A 143 -6.75 -9.89 -4.58
CA ILE A 143 -5.94 -9.41 -3.44
C ILE A 143 -6.82 -9.02 -2.24
N ARG A 144 -8.00 -8.43 -2.48
CA ARG A 144 -8.96 -8.07 -1.42
C ARG A 144 -9.60 -9.32 -0.81
N ASP A 145 -9.96 -10.30 -1.62
CA ASP A 145 -10.50 -11.58 -1.14
C ASP A 145 -9.50 -12.29 -0.23
N GLU A 146 -8.21 -12.26 -0.58
CA GLU A 146 -7.12 -12.79 0.26
C GLU A 146 -7.08 -12.16 1.66
N GLN A 147 -7.58 -10.92 1.86
CA GLN A 147 -7.62 -10.28 3.19
C GLN A 147 -8.51 -11.04 4.18
N SER A 148 -9.46 -11.85 3.70
CA SER A 148 -10.31 -12.71 4.53
C SER A 148 -9.61 -14.00 5.00
N HIS A 149 -8.45 -14.34 4.41
CA HIS A 149 -7.67 -15.56 4.67
C HIS A 149 -6.43 -15.25 5.51
N ALA A 150 -6.62 -14.90 6.78
CA ALA A 150 -5.56 -14.41 7.66
C ALA A 150 -4.34 -15.34 7.78
N GLU A 151 -4.52 -16.65 7.65
CA GLU A 151 -3.49 -17.68 7.70
C GLU A 151 -2.49 -17.63 6.53
N ARG A 152 -2.86 -16.97 5.43
CA ARG A 152 -2.01 -16.85 4.24
C ARG A 152 -1.02 -15.70 4.33
N TRP A 153 -1.17 -14.83 5.33
CA TRP A 153 -0.33 -13.65 5.52
C TRP A 153 0.70 -13.86 6.63
N GLU A 154 1.94 -13.46 6.40
CA GLU A 154 2.93 -13.34 7.47
C GLU A 154 2.61 -12.09 8.31
N ARG A 155 2.37 -12.27 9.62
CA ARG A 155 2.10 -11.14 10.52
C ARG A 155 3.38 -10.40 10.89
N VAL A 156 3.34 -9.08 10.73
CA VAL A 156 4.42 -8.19 11.16
C VAL A 156 4.11 -7.67 12.56
N ILE A 157 4.82 -8.21 13.54
CA ILE A 157 4.75 -7.77 14.93
C ILE A 157 5.56 -6.48 15.08
N ARG A 158 4.97 -5.44 15.68
CA ARG A 158 5.72 -4.24 16.07
C ARG A 158 6.78 -4.64 17.11
N PRO A 159 8.05 -4.24 16.95
CA PRO A 159 9.01 -4.39 18.04
C PRO A 159 8.60 -3.45 19.19
N GLY A 160 8.10 -4.03 20.29
CA GLY A 160 7.88 -3.39 21.59
C GLY A 160 6.77 -2.33 21.63
N GLY A 161 5.59 -2.72 22.14
CA GLY A 161 4.74 -1.84 22.93
C GLY A 161 5.06 -2.03 24.41
#